data_AF-A0A7C1DCA8-F1
#
_entry.id   AF-A0A7C1DCA8-F1
#
_cell.length_a   1.000
_cell.length_b   1.000
_cell.length_c   1.000
_cell.angle_alpha   90.00
_cell.angle_beta   90.00
_cell.angle_gamma   90.00
#
_symmetry.space_group_name_H-M   'P 1'
#
loop_
_entity.id
_entity.type
_entity.pdbx_description
1 polymer ?
#
loop_
_entity_poly.entity_id
_entity_poly.type
_entity_poly.pdbx_seq_one_letter_code
_entity_poly.pdbx_strand_id
1 'polypeptide(L)' 'MVRRGIPRQVADEVLRQPEQIVLERTGRKAYQSRAGFDDGKVFLVRLIVDETKSPAVVVTAYRTSKIEKYWRRQ' A
#
# COMPACT_ATOMS: atom_id res chain seq x y z
N MET A 1 -3.90 -11.78 7.62
CA MET A 1 -2.92 -11.19 6.68
C MET A 1 -2.00 -12.25 6.08
N VAL A 2 -2.54 -13.38 5.59
CA VAL A 2 -1.77 -14.46 4.92
C VAL A 2 -2.02 -14.49 3.40
N ARG A 3 -3.06 -13.79 2.90
CA ARG A 3 -3.27 -13.63 1.46
C ARG A 3 -2.42 -12.46 0.95
N ARG A 4 -1.43 -12.79 0.09
CA ARG A 4 -0.53 -11.89 -0.69
C ARG A 4 0.89 -11.64 -0.17
N GLY A 5 1.32 -12.30 0.91
CA GLY A 5 2.74 -12.31 1.32
C GLY A 5 3.27 -10.95 1.76
N ILE A 6 2.44 -10.15 2.45
CA ILE A 6 2.86 -8.88 3.04
C ILE A 6 2.93 -9.08 4.56
N PRO A 7 4.12 -8.98 5.17
CA PRO A 7 4.26 -8.99 6.61
C PRO A 7 3.41 -7.89 7.23
N ARG A 8 2.78 -8.18 8.38
CA ARG A 8 1.93 -7.20 9.06
C ARG A 8 2.68 -5.92 9.39
N GLN A 9 3.92 -6.04 9.84
CA GLN A 9 4.78 -4.90 10.14
C GLN A 9 4.94 -3.95 8.94
N VAL A 10 5.18 -4.49 7.74
CA VAL A 10 5.30 -3.68 6.52
C VAL A 10 4.00 -2.93 6.22
N ALA A 11 2.84 -3.58 6.43
CA ALA A 11 1.56 -2.90 6.26
C ALA A 11 1.35 -1.79 7.31
N ASP A 12 1.70 -2.05 8.56
CA ASP A 12 1.58 -1.06 9.65
C ASP A 12 2.50 0.14 9.42
N GLU A 13 3.72 -0.08 8.89
CA GLU A 13 4.65 0.97 8.49
C GLU A 13 4.09 1.82 7.34
N VAL A 14 3.54 1.19 6.29
CA VAL A 14 2.90 1.91 5.17
C VAL A 14 1.69 2.72 5.62
N LEU A 15 0.91 2.24 6.59
CA LEU A 15 -0.20 3.02 7.16
C LEU A 15 0.27 4.22 7.97
N ARG A 16 1.37 4.07 8.73
CA ARG A 16 1.89 5.11 9.62
C ARG A 16 2.65 6.19 8.86
N GLN A 17 3.48 5.79 7.90
CA GLN A 17 4.37 6.65 7.13
C GLN A 17 4.40 6.21 5.65
N PRO A 18 3.32 6.45 4.90
CA PRO A 18 3.30 6.15 3.47
C PRO A 18 4.31 7.04 2.72
N GLU A 19 5.06 6.47 1.79
CA GLU A 19 5.87 7.28 0.88
C GLU A 19 4.98 8.13 -0.05
N GLN A 20 3.83 7.58 -0.44
CA GLN A 20 2.81 8.31 -1.19
C GLN A 20 1.41 7.94 -0.73
N ILE A 21 0.54 8.94 -0.74
CA ILE A 21 -0.91 8.76 -0.66
C ILE A 21 -1.47 9.20 -2.01
N VAL A 22 -2.04 8.26 -2.77
CA VAL A 22 -2.61 8.54 -4.10
C VAL A 22 -4.11 8.30 -4.10
N LEU A 23 -4.86 9.18 -4.75
CA LEU A 23 -6.29 9.00 -4.92
C LEU A 23 -6.55 7.85 -5.90
N GLU A 24 -7.35 6.89 -5.48
CA GLU A 24 -7.80 5.77 -6.30
C GLU A 24 -9.22 6.01 -6.83
N ARG A 25 -9.67 5.10 -7.69
CA ARG A 25 -11.05 5.12 -8.19
C ARG A 25 -12.01 4.99 -7.01
N THR A 26 -13.21 5.56 -7.16
CA THR A 26 -14.29 5.57 -6.15
C THR A 26 -13.96 6.29 -4.85
N GLY A 27 -13.08 7.29 -4.87
CA GLY A 27 -12.81 8.16 -3.71
C GLY A 27 -12.00 7.51 -2.59
N ARG A 28 -11.48 6.30 -2.80
CA ARG A 28 -10.56 5.64 -1.87
C ARG A 28 -9.15 6.19 -2.04
N LYS A 29 -8.29 5.96 -1.05
CA LYS A 29 -6.87 6.31 -1.13
C LYS A 29 -6.02 5.05 -1.13
N ALA A 30 -4.96 5.04 -1.93
CA ALA A 30 -3.90 4.06 -1.80
C ALA A 30 -2.74 4.68 -1.01
N TYR A 31 -2.53 4.15 0.19
CA TYR A 31 -1.33 4.38 0.97
C TYR A 31 -0.29 3.41 0.43
N GLN A 32 0.82 3.93 -0.10
CA GLN A 32 1.78 3.11 -0.80
C GLN A 32 3.22 3.47 -0.44
N SER A 33 4.04 2.44 -0.28
CA SER A 33 5.49 2.55 -0.07
C SER A 33 6.20 1.41 -0.78
N ARG A 34 7.42 1.68 -1.22
CA ARG A 34 8.38 0.68 -1.68
C ARG A 34 8.92 -0.05 -0.46
N ALA A 35 8.96 -1.38 -0.52
CA ALA A 35 9.51 -2.23 0.53
C ALA A 35 10.37 -3.33 -0.08
N GLY A 36 11.53 -3.58 0.53
CA GLY A 36 12.36 -4.74 0.24
C GLY A 36 11.76 -5.99 0.89
N PHE A 37 11.92 -7.14 0.23
CA PHE A 37 11.51 -8.45 0.74
C PHE A 37 12.69 -9.42 0.72
N ASP A 38 12.52 -10.58 1.37
CA ASP A 38 13.60 -11.58 1.58
C ASP A 38 14.26 -12.09 0.29
N ASP A 39 13.62 -11.92 -0.86
CA ASP A 39 14.17 -12.26 -2.18
C ASP A 39 15.08 -11.16 -2.77
N GLY A 40 15.38 -10.12 -1.99
CA GLY A 40 16.19 -8.97 -2.39
C GLY A 40 15.47 -8.02 -3.36
N LYS A 41 14.20 -8.27 -3.69
CA LYS A 41 13.44 -7.45 -4.63
C LYS A 41 12.66 -6.38 -3.89
N VAL A 42 12.59 -5.21 -4.52
CA VAL A 42 11.74 -4.13 -4.08
C VAL A 42 10.38 -4.25 -4.76
N PHE A 43 9.32 -4.23 -3.96
CA PHE A 43 7.95 -4.17 -4.44
C PHE A 43 7.28 -2.89 -3.96
N LEU A 44 6.29 -2.41 -4.70
CA LEU A 44 5.37 -1.41 -4.20
C LEU A 44 4.27 -2.12 -3.40
N VAL A 45 4.21 -1.82 -2.10
CA VAL A 45 3.10 -2.23 -1.22
C VAL A 45 2.01 -1.17 -1.33
N ARG A 46 0.77 -1.60 -1.57
CA ARG A 46 -0.39 -0.72 -1.71
C ARG A 46 -1.49 -1.17 -0.76
N LEU A 47 -1.89 -0.27 0.11
CA LEU A 47 -3.01 -0.41 1.04
C LEU A 47 -4.12 0.53 0.60
N ILE A 48 -5.21 -0.06 0.11
CA ILE A 48 -6.40 0.68 -0.28
C ILE A 48 -7.21 0.92 0.98
N VAL A 49 -7.30 2.19 1.37
CA VAL A 49 -7.97 2.66 2.58
C VAL A 49 -9.28 3.31 2.20
N ASP A 50 -10.33 2.91 2.90
CA ASP A 50 -11.62 3.56 2.89
C ASP A 50 -11.70 4.46 4.14
N GLU A 51 -11.45 5.76 3.93
CA GLU A 51 -11.51 6.78 4.98
C GLU A 51 -12.93 7.27 5.25
N THR A 52 -13.94 6.81 4.51
CA THR A 52 -15.35 7.16 4.79
C THR A 52 -15.89 6.45 6.03
N LYS A 53 -15.15 5.47 6.54
CA LYS A 53 -15.47 4.71 7.76
C LYS A 53 -14.72 5.28 8.96
N SER A 54 -15.32 5.16 10.14
CA SER A 54 -14.69 5.50 11.41
C SER A 54 -14.66 4.26 12.32
N PRO A 55 -13.48 3.68 12.61
CA PRO A 55 -12.16 4.07 12.09
C PRO A 55 -12.00 3.74 10.59
N ALA A 56 -11.04 4.41 9.93
CA ALA A 56 -10.67 4.11 8.55
C ALA A 56 -10.22 2.65 8.42
N VAL A 57 -10.59 1.99 7.32
CA VAL A 57 -10.37 0.56 7.13
C VAL A 57 -9.61 0.25 5.85
N VAL A 58 -8.66 -0.67 5.94
CA VAL A 58 -7.96 -1.23 4.77
C VAL A 58 -8.88 -2.25 4.11
N VAL A 59 -9.39 -1.92 2.92
CA VAL A 59 -10.26 -2.82 2.15
C VAL A 59 -9.48 -3.75 1.23
N THR A 60 -8.23 -3.41 0.89
CA THR A 60 -7.37 -4.26 0.07
C THR A 60 -5.91 -3.97 0.36
N ALA A 61 -5.11 -5.02 0.53
CA ALA A 61 -3.65 -4.94 0.68
C ALA A 61 -2.99 -5.87 -0.34
N TYR A 62 -2.03 -5.35 -1.11
CA TYR A 62 -1.27 -6.16 -2.07
C TYR A 62 0.09 -5.52 -2.40
N ARG A 63 0.98 -6.34 -2.97
CA ARG A 63 2.29 -5.89 -3.47
C ARG A 63 2.36 -6.11 -4.97
N THR A 64 3.11 -5.27 -5.67
CA THR A 64 3.30 -5.34 -7.12
C THR A 64 4.71 -4.89 -7.51
N SER A 65 5.29 -5.53 -8.52
CA SER A 65 6.57 -5.09 -9.12
C SER A 65 6.38 -3.93 -10.10
N LYS A 66 5.14 -3.60 -10.47
CA LYS A 66 4.81 -2.53 -11.42
C LYS A 66 4.84 -1.15 -10.74
N ILE A 67 5.99 -0.75 -10.18
CA ILE A 67 6.12 0.50 -9.40
C ILE A 67 5.77 1.71 -10.26
N GLU A 68 6.37 1.83 -11.44
CA GLU A 68 6.18 2.98 -12.35
C GLU A 68 4.73 3.23 -12.76
N LYS A 69 3.92 2.16 -12.86
CA LYS A 69 2.49 2.27 -13.19
C LYS A 69 1.71 3.04 -12.12
N TYR A 70 2.10 2.90 -10.86
CA TYR A 70 1.34 3.38 -9.71
C TYR A 70 2.04 4.52 -8.97
N TRP A 71 3.32 4.73 -9.22
CA TRP A 71 4.08 5.83 -8.66
C TRP A 71 3.69 7.14 -9.33
N ARG A 72 3.30 8.13 -8.54
CA ARG A 72 3.00 9.47 -9.06
C ARG A 72 4.25 10.32 -8.93
N ARG A 73 4.85 10.69 -10.06
CA ARG A 73 5.95 11.67 -10.08
C ARG A 73 5.36 13.03 -9.70
N GLN A 74 6.04 13.73 -8.80
CA GLN A 74 5.77 15.15 -8.52
C GLN A 74 6.23 15.99 -9.71
#